data_AF-A0A8J7WX69-F1
#
_entry.id   AF-A0A8J7WX69-F1
#
_cell.length_a   1.000
_cell.length_b   1.000
_cell.length_c   1.000
_cell.angle_alpha   90.00
_cell.angle_beta   90.00
_cell.angle_gamma   90.00
#
_symmetry.space_group_name_H-M   'P 1'
#
loop_
_entity.id
_entity.type
_entity.pdbx_description
1 polymer ?
#
loop_
_entity_poly.entity_id
_entity_poly.type
_entity_poly.pdbx_seq_one_letter_code
_entity_poly.pdbx_strand_id
1 'polypeptide(L)'
;MNDFLHDLRDVVDTDSPMLERMRLSAPKTDMGSRLQTVVGEGIQNLQHFYKQVDISVLVKVVDFIENSQDIFVIGSRLSYMPAYFMGWVLTKYQERLEQIYLENGTFFNLRSNM
;
A
#
# COMPACT_ATOMS: atom_id res chain seq x y z
N MET A 1 8.91 -21.22 9.29
CA MET A 1 7.68 -20.51 8.85
C MET A 1 7.16 -19.57 9.94
N ASN A 2 7.11 -19.98 11.21
CA ASN A 2 6.74 -19.09 12.32
C ASN A 2 7.73 -17.92 12.54
N ASP A 3 9.03 -18.13 12.35
CA ASP A 3 10.04 -17.11 12.64
C ASP A 3 9.94 -15.90 11.70
N PHE A 4 9.75 -16.13 10.39
CA PHE A 4 9.57 -15.06 9.41
C PHE A 4 8.32 -14.20 9.68
N LEU A 5 7.21 -14.83 10.06
CA LEU A 5 5.97 -14.09 10.36
C LEU A 5 6.09 -13.29 11.67
N HIS A 6 6.89 -13.77 12.62
CA HIS A 6 7.22 -13.04 13.84
C HIS A 6 8.10 -11.83 13.55
N ASP A 7 9.18 -12.02 12.78
CA ASP A 7 10.09 -10.95 12.40
C ASP A 7 9.39 -9.86 11.57
N LEU A 8 8.49 -10.25 10.67
CA LEU A 8 7.68 -9.32 9.88
C LEU A 8 6.71 -8.51 10.75
N ARG A 9 6.09 -9.15 11.75
CA ARG A 9 5.19 -8.48 12.70
C ARG A 9 5.94 -7.39 13.46
N ASP A 10 7.12 -7.71 13.99
CA ASP A 10 7.90 -6.79 14.80
C ASP A 10 8.37 -5.56 14.01
N VAL A 11 8.63 -5.71 12.71
CA VAL A 11 8.97 -4.59 11.81
C VAL A 11 7.75 -3.71 11.49
N VAL A 12 6.55 -4.30 11.43
CA VAL A 12 5.32 -3.62 11.02
C VAL A 12 4.58 -2.97 12.19
N ASP A 13 4.69 -3.52 13.41
CA ASP A 13 4.15 -2.98 14.65
C ASP A 13 5.06 -1.88 15.23
N THR A 14 5.15 -0.74 14.53
CA THR A 14 5.68 0.48 15.14
C THR A 14 4.55 1.15 15.93
N ASP A 15 4.66 1.15 17.26
CA ASP A 15 3.73 1.78 18.21
C ASP A 15 3.63 3.30 17.98
N SER A 16 2.58 3.75 17.28
CA SER A 16 1.88 5.02 17.56
C SER A 16 0.73 5.27 16.59
N PRO A 17 -0.51 5.49 17.06
CA PRO A 17 -1.67 5.71 16.22
C PRO A 17 -1.66 7.13 15.63
N MET A 18 -1.05 7.33 14.46
CA MET A 18 -1.16 8.60 13.71
C MET A 18 -2.61 8.96 13.33
N LEU A 19 -3.53 7.98 13.32
CA LEU A 19 -4.96 8.21 13.11
C LEU A 19 -5.59 9.11 14.19
N GLU A 20 -5.03 9.14 15.39
CA GLU A 20 -5.51 10.00 16.49
C GLU A 20 -5.22 11.48 16.23
N ARG A 21 -4.13 11.80 15.51
CA ARG A 21 -3.77 13.19 15.17
C ARG A 21 -4.64 13.79 14.07
N MET A 22 -5.22 12.97 13.20
CA MET A 22 -6.06 13.42 12.09
C MET A 22 -7.45 13.90 12.54
N ARG A 23 -7.87 13.55 13.78
CA ARG A 23 -9.15 13.98 14.37
C ARG A 23 -9.08 15.32 15.12
N LEU A 24 -7.89 15.87 15.37
CA LEU A 24 -7.71 17.00 16.30
C LEU A 24 -7.77 18.39 15.67
N SER A 25 -7.99 18.49 14.36
CA SER A 25 -8.25 19.76 13.71
C SER A 25 -9.47 19.62 12.83
N ALA A 26 -10.58 20.23 13.24
CA ALA A 26 -11.65 20.59 12.33
C ALA A 26 -11.29 21.95 11.71
N PRO A 27 -10.82 22.02 10.44
CA PRO A 27 -10.61 23.30 9.77
C PRO A 27 -11.89 24.14 9.68
N LYS A 28 -11.77 25.45 9.84
CA LYS A 28 -12.81 26.48 9.61
C LYS A 28 -13.23 26.66 8.13
N THR A 29 -13.04 25.65 7.28
CA THR A 29 -13.21 25.77 5.82
C THR A 29 -14.38 24.93 5.32
N ASP A 30 -15.17 25.51 4.42
CA ASP A 30 -16.31 24.87 3.78
C ASP A 30 -15.88 23.60 3.02
N MET A 31 -16.73 22.58 3.02
CA MET A 31 -16.42 21.26 2.47
C MET A 31 -15.97 21.31 1.00
N GLY A 32 -16.52 22.24 0.20
CA GLY A 32 -16.11 22.45 -1.18
C GLY A 32 -14.64 22.90 -1.33
N SER A 33 -14.19 23.79 -0.45
CA SER A 33 -12.80 24.26 -0.45
C SER A 33 -11.81 23.16 -0.06
N ARG A 34 -12.18 22.27 0.88
CA ARG A 34 -11.35 21.13 1.27
C ARG A 34 -11.21 20.11 0.14
N LEU A 35 -12.29 19.81 -0.58
CA LEU A 35 -12.23 18.90 -1.73
C LEU A 35 -11.27 19.43 -2.80
N GLN A 36 -11.36 20.73 -3.12
CA GLN A 36 -10.46 21.37 -4.07
C GLN A 36 -9.00 21.29 -3.63
N THR A 37 -8.72 21.52 -2.34
CA THR A 37 -7.37 21.37 -1.78
C THR A 37 -6.84 19.94 -1.93
N VAL A 38 -7.58 18.93 -1.48
CA VAL A 38 -7.12 17.53 -1.51
C VAL A 38 -6.91 17.04 -2.95
N VAL A 39 -7.83 17.39 -3.87
CA VAL A 39 -7.68 17.05 -5.29
C VAL A 39 -6.49 17.78 -5.91
N GLY A 40 -6.31 19.07 -5.60
CA GLY A 40 -5.18 19.87 -6.06
C GLY A 40 -3.84 19.30 -5.60
N GLU A 41 -3.72 18.94 -4.32
CA GLU A 41 -2.55 18.27 -3.75
C GLU A 41 -2.29 16.93 -4.43
N GLY A 42 -3.33 16.13 -4.67
CA GLY A 42 -3.21 14.85 -5.40
C GLY A 42 -2.63 15.02 -6.81
N ILE A 43 -3.11 16.01 -7.57
CA ILE A 43 -2.59 16.32 -8.91
C ILE A 43 -1.12 16.75 -8.84
N GLN A 44 -0.78 17.64 -7.90
CA GLN A 44 0.60 18.10 -7.74
C GLN A 44 1.54 16.95 -7.36
N ASN A 45 1.11 16.05 -6.48
CA ASN A 45 1.88 14.86 -6.10
C ASN A 45 2.16 13.95 -7.31
N LEU A 46 1.16 13.72 -8.17
CA LEU A 46 1.34 12.93 -9.41
C LEU A 46 2.30 13.61 -10.40
N GLN A 47 2.16 14.93 -10.57
CA GLN A 47 3.07 15.70 -11.42
C GLN A 47 4.50 15.69 -10.90
N HIS A 48 4.67 15.79 -9.58
CA HIS A 48 5.98 15.72 -8.95
C HIS A 48 6.60 14.34 -9.12
N PHE A 49 5.84 13.27 -8.84
CA PHE A 49 6.28 11.90 -9.06
C PHE A 49 6.75 11.68 -10.51
N TYR A 50 5.95 12.07 -11.50
CA TYR A 50 6.31 11.92 -12.91
C TYR A 50 7.64 12.61 -13.27
N LYS A 51 7.92 13.79 -12.68
CA LYS A 51 9.15 14.56 -12.94
C LYS A 51 10.39 13.98 -12.24
N GLN A 52 10.21 13.29 -11.13
CA GLN A 52 11.30 12.86 -10.25
C GLN A 52 11.58 11.36 -10.30
N VAL A 53 10.65 10.58 -10.84
CA VAL A 53 10.80 9.11 -10.84
C VAL A 53 11.94 8.68 -11.76
N ASP A 54 12.80 7.80 -11.24
CA ASP A 54 13.82 7.15 -12.03
C ASP A 54 13.20 5.96 -12.79
N ILE A 55 13.04 6.15 -14.10
CA ILE A 55 12.48 5.12 -14.99
C ILE A 55 13.35 3.85 -14.99
N SER A 56 14.67 3.97 -14.84
CA SER A 56 15.55 2.80 -14.82
C SER A 56 15.31 1.93 -13.59
N VAL A 57 14.89 2.53 -12.47
CA VAL A 57 14.48 1.79 -11.27
C VAL A 57 13.13 1.11 -11.50
N LEU A 58 12.16 1.81 -12.11
CA LEU A 58 10.86 1.22 -12.41
C LEU A 58 10.96 0.00 -13.33
N VAL A 59 11.81 0.06 -14.37
CA VAL A 59 12.04 -1.08 -15.26
C VAL A 59 12.55 -2.30 -14.48
N LYS A 60 13.50 -2.11 -13.56
CA LYS A 60 13.99 -3.20 -12.70
C LYS A 60 12.90 -3.78 -11.82
N VAL A 61 12.00 -2.95 -11.29
CA VAL A 61 10.86 -3.41 -10.48
C VAL A 61 9.94 -4.30 -11.34
N VAL A 62 9.66 -3.89 -12.58
CA VAL A 62 8.89 -4.72 -13.52
C VAL A 62 9.60 -6.04 -13.80
N ASP A 63 10.91 -6.02 -14.07
CA ASP A 63 11.69 -7.23 -14.31
C ASP A 63 11.63 -8.19 -13.10
N PHE A 64 11.71 -7.66 -11.87
CA PHE A 64 11.57 -8.50 -10.67
C PHE A 64 10.18 -9.11 -10.56
N ILE A 65 9.12 -8.35 -10.86
CA ILE A 65 7.75 -8.86 -10.83
C ILE A 65 7.57 -9.98 -11.87
N GLU A 66 8.05 -9.79 -13.10
CA GLU A 66 7.88 -10.76 -14.19
C GLU A 66 8.65 -12.07 -13.97
N ASN A 67 9.85 -11.98 -13.38
CA ASN A 67 10.73 -13.14 -13.19
C ASN A 67 10.56 -13.84 -11.84
N SER A 68 9.75 -13.28 -10.93
CA SER A 68 9.49 -13.90 -9.63
C SER A 68 8.50 -15.05 -9.76
N GLN A 69 8.80 -16.19 -9.15
CA GLN A 69 7.88 -17.34 -9.12
C GLN A 69 6.64 -17.06 -8.25
N ASP A 70 6.85 -16.36 -7.13
CA ASP A 70 5.82 -16.03 -6.14
C ASP A 70 6.02 -14.57 -5.70
N ILE A 71 4.94 -13.82 -5.60
CA ILE A 71 4.96 -12.41 -5.16
C ILE A 71 4.09 -12.26 -3.92
N PHE A 72 4.65 -11.61 -2.90
CA PHE A 72 3.97 -11.27 -1.65
C PHE A 72 3.79 -9.77 -1.55
N VAL A 73 2.55 -9.31 -1.47
CA VAL A 73 2.21 -7.91 -1.27
C VAL A 73 1.68 -7.72 0.14
N ILE A 74 2.39 -6.92 0.95
CA ILE A 74 2.09 -6.69 2.36
C ILE A 74 1.94 -5.18 2.59
N GLY A 75 0.92 -4.80 3.36
CA GLY A 75 0.74 -3.42 3.81
C GLY A 75 -0.07 -3.38 5.10
N SER A 76 0.22 -2.41 5.95
CA SER A 76 -0.49 -2.18 7.21
C SER A 76 -1.00 -0.74 7.28
N ARG A 77 -2.09 -0.55 8.03
CA ARG A 77 -2.69 0.77 8.32
C ARG A 77 -2.91 1.59 7.04
N LEU A 78 -2.24 2.73 6.86
CA LEU A 78 -2.39 3.59 5.68
C LEU A 78 -1.88 2.94 4.38
N SER A 79 -0.97 1.96 4.49
CA SER A 79 -0.46 1.20 3.35
C SER A 79 -1.30 -0.02 3.01
N TYR A 80 -2.34 -0.33 3.80
CA TYR A 80 -3.26 -1.44 3.50
C TYR A 80 -3.92 -1.26 2.13
N MET A 81 -4.50 -0.09 1.87
CA MET A 81 -5.23 0.15 0.62
C MET A 81 -4.34 0.08 -0.64
N PRO A 82 -3.15 0.72 -0.67
CA PRO A 82 -2.20 0.53 -1.77
C PRO A 82 -1.74 -0.91 -1.96
N ALA A 83 -1.44 -1.64 -0.88
CA ALA A 83 -1.04 -3.04 -0.93
C ALA A 83 -2.17 -3.93 -1.47
N TYR A 84 -3.41 -3.70 -1.03
CA TYR A 84 -4.61 -4.35 -1.54
C TYR A 84 -4.79 -4.13 -3.02
N PHE A 85 -4.71 -2.88 -3.46
CA PHE A 85 -4.88 -2.57 -4.87
C PHE A 85 -3.76 -3.18 -5.72
N MET A 86 -2.50 -3.11 -5.27
CA MET A 86 -1.37 -3.70 -5.97
C MET A 86 -1.50 -5.22 -6.09
N GLY A 87 -1.84 -5.91 -4.99
CA GLY A 87 -2.15 -7.33 -5.00
C GLY A 87 -3.22 -7.66 -6.04
N TRP A 88 -4.35 -6.95 -5.99
CA TRP A 88 -5.47 -7.14 -6.92
C TRP A 88 -5.12 -6.88 -8.39
N VAL A 89 -4.27 -5.90 -8.69
CA VAL A 89 -3.80 -5.67 -10.06
C VAL A 89 -2.93 -6.82 -10.52
N LEU A 90 -2.01 -7.28 -9.67
CA LEU A 90 -1.05 -8.33 -10.02
C LEU A 90 -1.73 -9.69 -10.29
N THR A 91 -2.88 -9.99 -9.68
CA THR A 91 -3.62 -11.25 -9.99
C THR A 91 -4.03 -11.37 -11.46
N LYS A 92 -4.12 -10.24 -12.16
CA LYS A 92 -4.49 -10.21 -13.58
C LYS A 92 -3.33 -10.59 -14.50
N TYR A 93 -2.10 -10.59 -13.98
CA TYR A 93 -0.88 -10.81 -14.76
C TYR A 93 -0.15 -12.10 -14.38
N GLN A 94 -0.41 -12.68 -13.19
CA GLN A 94 0.21 -13.91 -12.72
C GLN A 94 -0.82 -14.86 -12.10
N GLU A 95 -0.87 -16.12 -12.57
CA GLU A 95 -1.76 -17.17 -12.03
C GLU A 95 -1.34 -17.67 -10.62
N ARG A 96 -0.13 -17.32 -10.17
CA ARG A 96 0.45 -17.73 -8.88
C ARG A 96 0.92 -16.52 -8.06
N LEU A 97 -0.04 -15.85 -7.45
CA LEU A 97 0.20 -14.81 -6.46
C LEU A 97 -0.36 -15.21 -5.09
N GLU A 98 0.43 -14.99 -4.04
CA GLU A 98 0.00 -15.11 -2.65
C GLU A 98 -0.14 -13.70 -2.06
N GLN A 99 -1.38 -13.24 -1.93
CA GLN A 99 -1.68 -11.96 -1.30
C GLN A 99 -1.80 -12.13 0.20
N ILE A 100 -1.07 -11.33 0.97
CA ILE A 100 -1.05 -11.39 2.42
C ILE A 100 -1.39 -10.01 2.98
N TYR A 101 -2.62 -9.85 3.47
CA TYR A 101 -3.07 -8.60 4.07
C TYR A 101 -2.91 -8.59 5.58
N LEU A 102 -2.54 -7.45 6.14
CA LEU A 102 -2.51 -7.19 7.57
C LEU A 102 -3.56 -6.13 7.92
N GLU A 103 -4.71 -6.57 8.42
CA GLU A 103 -5.65 -5.69 9.12
C GLU A 103 -5.72 -6.13 10.58
N ASN A 104 -5.47 -5.22 11.52
CA ASN A 104 -5.55 -5.46 12.97
C ASN A 104 -4.75 -6.70 13.46
N GLY A 105 -3.61 -7.00 12.83
CA GLY A 105 -2.75 -8.14 13.20
C GLY A 105 -3.20 -9.51 12.66
N THR A 106 -4.16 -9.55 11.72
CA THR A 106 -4.64 -10.81 11.10
C THR A 106 -4.17 -10.90 9.66
N PHE A 107 -3.55 -12.03 9.30
CA PHE A 107 -3.13 -12.36 7.93
C PHE A 107 -4.31 -12.91 7.13
N PHE A 108 -4.69 -12.26 6.02
CA PHE A 108 -5.69 -12.79 5.08
C PHE A 108 -5.01 -13.26 3.79
N ASN A 109 -5.13 -14.56 3.47
CA ASN A 109 -4.73 -15.13 2.19
C ASN A 109 -5.95 -15.25 1.27
N LEU A 110 -5.98 -14.53 0.14
CA LEU A 110 -7.10 -14.60 -0.82
C LEU A 110 -7.09 -15.87 -1.69
N ARG A 111 -6.10 -16.74 -1.56
CA ARG A 111 -6.05 -18.03 -2.28
C ARG A 111 -6.84 -19.15 -1.58
N SER A 112 -7.54 -18.89 -0.48
CA SER A 112 -8.29 -19.94 0.25
C SER A 112 -9.78 -20.05 -0.08
N ASN A 113 -10.30 -19.36 -1.11
CA ASN A 113 -11.70 -19.50 -1.55
C ASN A 113 -11.85 -19.43 -3.07
N MET A 114 -11.27 -20.42 -3.76
CA MET A 114 -11.81 -20.89 -5.04
C MET A 114 -11.65 -22.41 -5.14
#